data_AF-A0A345DML8-F1
#
_entry.id   AF-A0A345DML8-F1
#
_cell.length_a   1.000
_cell.length_b   1.000
_cell.length_c   1.000
_cell.angle_alpha   90.00
_cell.angle_beta   90.00
_cell.angle_gamma   90.00
#
_symmetry.space_group_name_H-M   'P 1'
#
loop_
_entity.id
_entity.type
_entity.pdbx_description
1 polymer ?
#
loop_
_entity_poly.entity_id
_entity_poly.type
_entity_poly.pdbx_seq_one_letter_code
_entity_poly.pdbx_strand_id
1 'polypeptide(L)'
;MDMKFKTTKEYKKIKRDFIFFNLCFGFCYFLIFICSGFSIVVIIWSLNVGDIIYILISFFCLIASVSFLLLLIIGHIIQVKEFRVTVFKKQLLPLWNY
;
A
#
# COMPACT_ATOMS: atom_id res chain seq x y z
N MET A 1 16.70 10.60 37.39
CA MET A 1 16.82 9.31 36.69
C MET A 1 16.08 9.43 35.37
N ASP A 2 16.81 9.36 34.26
CA ASP A 2 16.35 9.73 32.92
C ASP A 2 15.32 8.72 32.38
N MET A 3 14.03 8.97 32.63
CA MET A 3 12.93 8.13 32.15
C MET A 3 12.73 8.19 30.61
N LYS A 4 13.55 8.97 29.88
CA LYS A 4 13.35 9.29 28.46
C LYS A 4 13.90 8.27 27.45
N PHE A 5 14.70 7.29 27.88
CA PHE A 5 15.40 6.39 26.94
C PHE A 5 14.79 4.99 26.75
N LYS A 6 13.82 4.57 27.59
CA LYS A 6 13.29 3.19 27.54
C LYS A 6 12.15 3.00 26.52
N THR A 7 11.53 4.06 26.04
CA THR A 7 10.43 4.03 25.04
C THR A 7 10.87 4.36 23.59
N THR A 8 12.10 4.80 23.37
CA THR A 8 12.58 5.27 22.06
C THR A 8 12.96 4.16 21.08
N LYS A 9 13.48 3.02 21.56
CA LYS A 9 13.91 1.91 20.67
C LYS A 9 12.73 1.21 20.02
N GLU A 10 11.67 0.92 20.77
CA GLU A 10 10.45 0.32 20.23
C GLU A 10 9.71 1.26 19.28
N TYR A 11 9.61 2.54 19.63
CA TYR A 11 9.01 3.53 18.73
C TYR A 11 9.80 3.65 17.42
N LYS A 12 11.14 3.68 17.49
CA LYS A 12 12.00 3.65 16.29
C LYS A 12 11.77 2.40 15.44
N LYS A 13 11.54 1.24 16.05
CA LYS A 13 11.21 -0.01 15.35
C LYS A 13 9.86 0.10 14.63
N ILE A 14 8.79 0.45 15.35
CA ILE A 14 7.45 0.63 14.77
C ILE A 14 7.44 1.66 13.64
N LYS A 15 8.15 2.78 13.81
CA LYS A 15 8.29 3.81 12.78
C LYS A 15 9.04 3.29 11.54
N ARG A 16 10.09 2.49 11.73
CA ARG A 16 10.84 1.87 10.62
C ARG A 16 9.96 0.90 9.85
N ASP A 17 9.24 0.03 10.56
CA ASP A 17 8.35 -0.95 9.95
C ASP A 17 7.24 -0.24 9.17
N PHE A 18 6.65 0.82 9.73
CA PHE A 18 5.65 1.65 9.04
C PHE A 18 6.18 2.27 7.75
N ILE A 19 7.39 2.85 7.77
CA ILE A 19 8.02 3.43 6.57
C ILE A 19 8.25 2.35 5.51
N PHE A 20 8.75 1.18 5.91
CA PHE A 20 9.01 0.07 5.00
C PHE A 20 7.72 -0.41 4.31
N PHE A 21 6.66 -0.67 5.08
CA PHE A 21 5.38 -1.07 4.52
C PHE A 21 4.75 0.03 3.66
N ASN A 22 4.84 1.30 4.06
CA ASN A 22 4.33 2.40 3.24
C ASN A 22 5.07 2.52 1.89
N LEU A 23 6.39 2.29 1.88
CA LEU A 23 7.17 2.21 0.65
C LEU A 23 6.75 1.01 -0.21
N CYS A 24 6.47 -0.14 0.41
CA CYS A 24 5.93 -1.33 -0.27
C CYS A 24 4.57 -1.04 -0.91
N PHE A 25 3.64 -0.39 -0.19
CA PHE A 25 2.37 0.07 -0.75
C PHE A 25 2.59 1.00 -1.95
N GLY A 26 3.47 2.00 -1.82
CA GLY A 26 3.87 2.89 -2.92
C GLY A 26 4.37 2.14 -4.16
N PHE A 27 5.23 1.15 -3.96
CA PHE A 27 5.75 0.31 -5.03
C PHE A 27 4.65 -0.53 -5.70
N CYS A 28 3.74 -1.10 -4.92
CA CYS A 28 2.60 -1.84 -5.47
C CYS A 28 1.67 -0.94 -6.30
N TYR A 29 1.36 0.27 -5.85
CA TYR A 29 0.60 1.23 -6.65
C TYR A 29 1.27 1.53 -7.99
N PHE A 30 2.59 1.71 -7.97
CA PHE A 30 3.37 1.98 -9.19
C PHE A 30 3.34 0.79 -10.16
N LEU A 31 3.46 -0.44 -9.66
CA LEU A 31 3.35 -1.65 -10.50
C LEU A 31 1.96 -1.79 -11.13
N ILE A 32 0.89 -1.54 -10.37
CA ILE A 32 -0.49 -1.57 -10.89
C ILE A 32 -0.65 -0.54 -12.01
N PHE A 33 -0.10 0.67 -11.84
CA PHE A 33 -0.15 1.73 -12.84
C PHE A 33 0.54 1.31 -14.14
N ILE A 34 1.77 0.77 -14.05
CA ILE A 34 2.50 0.28 -15.22
C ILE A 34 1.74 -0.86 -15.91
N CYS A 35 1.25 -1.84 -15.15
CA CYS A 35 0.52 -2.98 -15.68
C CYS A 35 -0.76 -2.57 -16.42
N SER A 36 -1.49 -1.62 -15.84
CA SER A 36 -2.71 -1.06 -16.44
C SER A 36 -2.38 -0.30 -17.73
N GLY A 37 -1.34 0.53 -17.73
CA GLY A 37 -0.88 1.26 -18.92
C GLY A 37 -0.45 0.32 -20.04
N PHE A 38 0.31 -0.73 -19.72
CA PHE A 38 0.72 -1.75 -20.69
C PHE A 38 -0.48 -2.50 -21.28
N SER A 39 -1.45 -2.87 -20.45
CA SER A 39 -2.68 -3.55 -20.90
C SER A 39 -3.46 -2.69 -21.90
N ILE A 40 -3.54 -1.37 -21.70
CA ILE A 40 -4.19 -0.46 -22.64
C ILE A 40 -3.46 -0.42 -23.98
N VAL A 41 -2.12 -0.35 -23.97
CA VAL A 41 -1.32 -0.36 -25.20
C VAL A 41 -1.54 -1.66 -25.98
N VAL A 42 -1.56 -2.81 -25.29
CA VAL A 42 -1.84 -4.11 -25.91
C VAL A 42 -3.25 -4.13 -26.50
N ILE A 43 -4.27 -3.63 -25.80
CA ILE A 43 -5.64 -3.56 -26.33
C ILE A 43 -5.69 -2.76 -27.64
N ILE A 44 -5.07 -1.58 -27.67
CA ILE A 44 -5.06 -0.72 -28.87
C ILE A 44 -4.37 -1.44 -30.03
N TRP A 45 -3.22 -2.07 -29.80
CA TRP A 45 -2.55 -2.87 -30.82
C TRP A 45 -3.46 -3.99 -31.30
N SER A 46 -3.99 -4.81 -30.40
CA SER A 46 -4.79 -5.98 -30.75
C SER A 46 -6.07 -5.61 -31.49
N LEU A 47 -6.69 -4.47 -31.20
CA LEU A 47 -7.81 -3.92 -31.96
C LEU A 47 -7.43 -3.62 -33.42
N ASN A 48 -6.22 -3.11 -33.67
CA ASN A 48 -5.74 -2.83 -35.01
C ASN A 48 -5.44 -4.11 -35.82
N VAL A 49 -4.99 -5.18 -35.15
CA VAL A 49 -4.69 -6.48 -35.78
C VAL A 49 -5.93 -7.37 -35.88
N GLY A 50 -6.99 -7.07 -35.13
CA GLY A 50 -8.20 -7.90 -35.03
C GLY A 50 -8.03 -9.12 -34.13
N ASP A 51 -7.07 -9.12 -33.21
CA ASP A 51 -6.79 -10.24 -32.31
C ASP A 51 -7.66 -10.16 -31.04
N ILE A 52 -8.79 -10.85 -31.08
CA ILE A 52 -9.79 -10.86 -30.01
C ILE A 52 -9.26 -11.52 -28.72
N ILE A 53 -8.34 -12.48 -28.82
CA ILE A 53 -7.85 -13.23 -27.66
C ILE A 53 -7.04 -12.30 -26.75
N TYR A 54 -6.12 -11.53 -27.31
CA TYR A 54 -5.31 -10.58 -26.52
C TYR A 54 -6.14 -9.42 -25.97
N ILE A 55 -7.19 -8.99 -26.67
CA ILE A 55 -8.15 -8.01 -26.14
C ILE A 55 -8.80 -8.56 -24.87
N LEU A 56 -9.31 -9.79 -24.91
CA LEU A 56 -10.00 -10.41 -23.78
C LEU A 56 -9.06 -10.56 -22.56
N ILE A 57 -7.85 -11.07 -22.79
CA ILE A 57 -6.83 -11.25 -21.74
C ILE A 57 -6.46 -9.91 -21.10
N SER A 58 -6.21 -8.88 -21.92
CA SER A 58 -5.84 -7.55 -21.43
C SER A 58 -6.99 -6.88 -20.67
N PHE A 59 -8.23 -7.10 -21.10
CA PHE A 59 -9.40 -6.61 -20.38
C PHE A 59 -9.56 -7.27 -19.00
N PHE A 60 -9.36 -8.59 -18.90
CA PHE A 60 -9.32 -9.27 -17.61
C PHE A 60 -8.17 -8.77 -16.72
N CYS A 61 -7.01 -8.46 -17.31
CA CYS A 61 -5.88 -7.86 -16.57
C CYS A 61 -6.24 -6.50 -15.96
N LEU A 62 -6.98 -5.66 -16.70
CA LEU A 62 -7.48 -4.38 -16.19
C LEU A 62 -8.48 -4.58 -15.03
N ILE A 63 -9.42 -5.51 -15.16
CA ILE A 63 -10.38 -5.83 -14.09
C ILE A 63 -9.64 -6.30 -12.83
N ALA A 64 -8.66 -7.20 -13.00
CA ALA A 64 -7.84 -7.68 -11.89
C ALA A 64 -7.04 -6.53 -11.24
N SER A 65 -6.49 -5.62 -12.04
CA SER A 65 -5.75 -4.45 -11.56
C SER A 65 -6.62 -3.52 -10.71
N VAL A 66 -7.85 -3.22 -11.16
CA VAL A 66 -8.82 -2.41 -10.39
C VAL A 66 -9.23 -3.10 -9.09
N SER A 67 -9.50 -4.41 -9.15
CA SER A 67 -9.88 -5.20 -7.98
C SER A 67 -8.75 -5.24 -6.94
N PHE A 68 -7.51 -5.45 -7.40
CA PHE A 68 -6.34 -5.47 -6.54
C PHE A 68 -6.04 -4.08 -5.95
N LEU A 69 -6.22 -3.02 -6.74
CA LEU A 69 -6.08 -1.64 -6.28
C LEU A 69 -7.02 -1.34 -5.11
N LEU A 70 -8.28 -1.76 -5.19
CA LEU A 70 -9.26 -1.57 -4.10
C LEU A 70 -8.80 -2.25 -2.80
N LEU A 71 -8.36 -3.50 -2.89
CA LEU A 71 -7.83 -4.24 -1.73
C LEU A 71 -6.59 -3.56 -1.14
N LEU A 72 -5.71 -3.05 -2.01
CA LEU A 72 -4.48 -2.39 -1.60
C LEU A 72 -4.76 -1.07 -0.87
N ILE A 73 -5.73 -0.29 -1.34
CA ILE A 73 -6.19 0.95 -0.67
C ILE A 73 -6.74 0.64 0.72
N ILE A 74 -7.59 -0.39 0.85
CA ILE A 74 -8.14 -0.80 2.14
C ILE A 74 -7.02 -1.21 3.10
N GLY A 75 -6.08 -2.04 2.64
CA GLY A 75 -4.92 -2.47 3.44
C GLY A 75 -4.06 -1.30 3.88
N HIS A 76 -3.82 -0.33 3.00
CA HIS A 76 -3.02 0.85 3.31
C HIS A 76 -3.70 1.73 4.37
N ILE A 77 -5.02 1.97 4.26
CA ILE A 77 -5.80 2.72 5.24
C ILE A 77 -5.75 2.04 6.61
N ILE A 78 -5.94 0.73 6.68
CA ILE A 78 -5.86 -0.05 7.92
C ILE A 78 -4.49 0.13 8.56
N GLN A 79 -3.42 -0.02 7.77
CA GLN A 79 -2.05 0.13 8.26
C GLN A 79 -1.78 1.53 8.83
N VAL A 80 -2.24 2.59 8.14
CA VAL A 80 -2.12 3.98 8.63
C VAL A 80 -2.91 4.18 9.93
N LYS A 81 -4.11 3.61 10.02
CA LYS A 81 -4.96 3.67 11.22
C LYS A 81 -4.29 2.95 12.40
N GLU A 82 -3.77 1.74 12.19
CA GLU A 82 -3.05 0.97 13.22
C GLU A 82 -1.81 1.71 13.73
N PHE A 83 -1.04 2.32 12.83
CA PHE A 83 0.10 3.13 13.23
C PHE A 83 -0.33 4.30 14.12
N ARG A 84 -1.36 5.07 13.72
CA ARG A 84 -1.90 6.17 14.54
C ARG A 84 -2.38 5.71 15.90
N VAL A 85 -3.15 4.63 15.98
CA VAL A 85 -3.67 4.09 17.26
C VAL A 85 -2.53 3.62 18.15
N THR A 86 -1.55 2.91 17.59
CA THR A 86 -0.39 2.41 18.33
C THR A 86 0.47 3.57 18.87
N VAL A 87 0.70 4.60 18.07
CA VAL A 87 1.44 5.80 18.49
C VAL A 87 0.67 6.54 19.59
N PHE A 88 -0.63 6.74 19.43
CA PHE A 88 -1.47 7.44 20.40
C PHE A 88 -1.52 6.72 21.76
N LYS A 89 -1.71 5.39 21.77
CA LYS A 89 -1.64 4.57 22.98
C LYS A 89 -0.29 4.73 23.70
N LYS A 90 0.83 4.66 22.96
CA LYS A 90 2.18 4.81 23.54
C LYS A 90 2.49 6.23 24.01
N GLN A 91 1.84 7.26 23.45
CA GLN A 91 1.98 8.65 23.89
C GLN A 91 1.11 8.99 25.11
N LEU A 92 -0.07 8.39 25.27
CA LEU A 92 -0.96 8.62 26.41
C LEU A 92 -0.59 7.82 27.68
N LEU A 93 -0.02 6.61 27.54
CA LEU A 93 0.45 5.80 28.66
C LEU A 93 1.37 6.55 29.66
N PRO A 94 2.35 7.38 29.23
CA PRO A 94 3.16 8.16 30.16
C PRO A 94 2.44 9.36 30.81
N LEU A 95 1.28 9.79 30.30
CA LEU A 95 0.48 10.89 30.86
C LEU A 95 -0.47 10.44 31.99
N TRP A 96 -0.83 9.16 32.03
CA TRP A 96 -1.77 8.60 33.02
C TRP A 96 -1.11 8.04 34.29
N ASN A 97 0.23 7.96 34.30
CA ASN A 97 1.03 7.46 35.43
C ASN A 97 1.61 8.58 36.32
N TYR A 98 1.06 9.80 36.21
CA TYR A 98 1.33 10.95 37.07
C TYR A 98 0.02 11.37 37.76
#